data_AF-A0A523JW97-F1
#
_entry.id   AF-A0A523JW97-F1
#
_cell.length_a   1.000
_cell.length_b   1.000
_cell.length_c   1.000
_cell.angle_alpha   90.00
_cell.angle_beta   90.00
_cell.angle_gamma   90.00
#
_symmetry.space_group_name_H-M   'P 1'
#
loop_
_entity.id
_entity.type
_entity.pdbx_description
1 polymer ?
#
loop_
_entity_poly.entity_id
_entity_poly.type
_entity_poly.pdbx_seq_one_letter_code
_entity_poly.pdbx_strand_id
1 'polypeptide(L)'
;WPYHSHHVNEEMFYVLQGKGTLRHAGEEYPIRAGDFICSPADPQQPHQIINTSDQELSYIALSTEEPTDVFLYPDSGKYGVWHGSVKDPAAPDSFLVFARKETAVDYWDGESE
;
A
#
# COMPACT_ATOMS: atom_id res chain seq x y z
N TRP A 1 1.59 -4.03 -6.65
CA TRP A 1 1.21 -4.40 -5.26
C TRP A 1 -0.25 -4.82 -5.21
N PRO A 2 -0.72 -5.56 -4.18
CA PRO A 2 -2.15 -5.86 -4.01
C PRO A 2 -3.01 -4.60 -3.87
N TYR A 3 -4.33 -4.71 -3.93
CA TYR A 3 -5.22 -3.59 -3.63
C TYR A 3 -5.06 -3.15 -2.18
N HIS A 4 -4.61 -1.90 -1.97
CA HIS A 4 -4.24 -1.40 -0.64
C HIS A 4 -4.32 0.12 -0.53
N SER A 5 -4.39 0.61 0.70
CA SER A 5 -4.34 2.03 1.05
C SER A 5 -3.40 2.23 2.24
N HIS A 6 -2.90 3.45 2.38
CA HIS A 6 -2.00 3.85 3.46
C HIS A 6 -2.71 4.78 4.44
N HIS A 7 -2.31 4.72 5.71
CA HIS A 7 -2.75 5.68 6.72
C HIS A 7 -1.82 6.91 6.80
N VAL A 8 -0.53 6.73 6.49
CA VAL A 8 0.49 7.76 6.67
C VAL A 8 1.20 8.09 5.36
N ASN A 9 1.71 7.09 4.63
CA ASN A 9 2.45 7.38 3.42
C ASN A 9 1.55 7.76 2.25
N GLU A 10 1.99 8.76 1.49
CA GLU A 10 1.47 8.97 0.14
C GLU A 10 2.27 8.13 -0.86
N GLU A 11 1.64 7.74 -1.96
CA GLU A 11 2.30 7.15 -3.11
C GLU A 11 1.95 7.89 -4.40
N MET A 12 2.90 7.93 -5.32
CA MET A 12 2.72 8.49 -6.67
C MET A 12 3.33 7.57 -7.71
N PHE A 13 2.69 7.48 -8.87
CA PHE A 13 3.15 6.66 -9.97
C PHE A 13 3.20 7.44 -11.27
N TYR A 14 4.28 7.25 -12.03
CA TYR A 14 4.39 7.77 -13.40
C TYR A 14 4.62 6.61 -14.36
N VAL A 15 3.69 6.41 -15.29
CA VAL A 15 3.75 5.28 -16.23
C VAL A 15 4.78 5.57 -17.32
N LEU A 16 5.82 4.75 -17.40
CA LEU A 16 6.91 4.91 -18.36
C LEU A 16 6.59 4.26 -19.71
N GLN A 17 6.04 3.05 -19.68
CA GLN A 17 5.78 2.24 -20.86
C GLN A 17 4.56 1.34 -20.64
N GLY A 18 3.85 1.04 -21.72
CA GLY A 18 2.76 0.08 -21.72
C GLY A 18 1.41 0.69 -21.37
N LYS A 19 0.45 -0.19 -21.08
CA LYS A 19 -0.92 0.17 -20.69
C LYS A 19 -1.46 -0.86 -19.70
N GLY A 20 -2.44 -0.44 -18.90
CA GLY A 20 -3.10 -1.32 -17.95
C GLY A 20 -4.34 -0.67 -17.36
N THR A 21 -4.71 -1.12 -16.18
CA THR A 21 -5.84 -0.61 -15.41
C THR A 21 -5.36 -0.17 -14.03
N LEU A 22 -5.71 1.05 -13.63
CA LEU A 22 -5.69 1.48 -12.25
C LEU A 22 -7.05 1.14 -11.64
N ARG A 23 -7.08 0.26 -10.64
CA ARG A 23 -8.22 0.12 -9.74
C ARG A 23 -8.03 1.10 -8.58
N HIS A 24 -8.94 2.05 -8.40
CA HIS A 24 -8.86 3.09 -7.37
C HIS A 24 -10.22 3.33 -6.73
N ALA A 25 -10.30 3.23 -5.41
CA ALA A 25 -11.55 3.38 -4.63
C ALA A 25 -12.76 2.57 -5.18
N GLY A 26 -12.51 1.36 -5.69
CA GLY A 26 -13.53 0.48 -6.27
C GLY A 26 -13.79 0.68 -7.76
N GLU A 27 -13.31 1.77 -8.35
CA GLU A 27 -13.46 2.11 -9.76
C GLU A 27 -12.24 1.68 -10.59
N GLU A 28 -12.43 1.48 -11.89
CA GLU A 28 -11.35 1.12 -12.82
C GLU A 28 -11.11 2.20 -13.87
N TYR A 29 -9.84 2.56 -14.05
CA TYR A 29 -9.40 3.57 -14.99
C TYR A 29 -8.32 3.00 -15.91
N PRO A 30 -8.43 3.18 -17.25
CA PRO A 30 -7.34 2.81 -18.14
C PRO A 30 -6.15 3.73 -17.90
N ILE A 31 -4.95 3.16 -17.86
CA ILE A 31 -3.69 3.91 -17.75
C ILE A 31 -2.74 3.55 -18.88
N ARG A 32 -1.86 4.47 -19.24
CA ARG A 32 -0.88 4.35 -20.31
C ARG A 32 0.37 5.19 -20.03
N ALA A 33 1.42 4.95 -20.80
CA ALA A 33 2.63 5.76 -20.78
C ALA A 33 2.34 7.27 -20.80
N GLY A 34 2.95 8.00 -19.88
CA GLY A 34 2.75 9.43 -19.68
C GLY A 34 1.71 9.79 -18.62
N ASP A 35 0.87 8.86 -18.17
CA ASP A 35 -0.10 9.11 -17.11
C ASP A 35 0.59 9.24 -15.75
N PHE A 36 0.05 10.15 -14.92
CA PHE A 36 0.48 10.38 -13.54
C PHE A 36 -0.66 10.02 -12.59
N ILE A 37 -0.36 9.25 -11.56
CA ILE A 37 -1.33 8.73 -10.59
C ILE A 37 -0.91 9.19 -9.20
N CYS A 38 -1.84 9.79 -8.47
CA CYS A 38 -1.66 10.16 -7.07
C CYS A 38 -2.49 9.23 -6.20
N SER A 39 -1.87 8.66 -5.15
CA SER A 39 -2.54 7.83 -4.14
C SER A 39 -2.28 8.46 -2.78
N PRO A 40 -3.20 9.30 -2.27
CA PRO A 40 -3.00 10.00 -1.01
C PRO A 40 -3.04 9.02 0.18
N ALA A 41 -2.54 9.47 1.33
CA ALA A 41 -2.70 8.78 2.61
C ALA A 41 -4.17 8.86 3.07
N ASP A 42 -5.02 8.00 2.50
CA ASP A 42 -6.43 7.88 2.82
C ASP A 42 -6.87 6.40 2.79
N PRO A 43 -7.27 5.82 3.93
CA PRO A 43 -7.80 4.46 4.02
C PRO A 43 -9.01 4.16 3.13
N GLN A 44 -9.72 5.20 2.66
CA GLN A 44 -10.87 5.07 1.76
C GLN A 44 -10.49 5.11 0.28
N GLN A 45 -9.21 5.37 -0.03
CA GLN A 45 -8.72 5.45 -1.41
C GLN A 45 -7.68 4.34 -1.72
N PRO A 46 -8.04 3.05 -1.60
CA PRO A 46 -7.12 2.00 -1.99
C PRO A 46 -6.89 1.99 -3.50
N HIS A 47 -5.67 1.67 -3.89
CA HIS A 47 -5.20 1.61 -5.26
C HIS A 47 -4.52 0.29 -5.61
N GLN A 48 -4.56 -0.04 -6.90
CA GLN A 48 -3.81 -1.14 -7.50
C GLN A 48 -3.60 -0.87 -8.99
N ILE A 49 -2.35 -1.00 -9.44
CA ILE A 49 -2.03 -1.03 -10.87
C ILE A 49 -2.01 -2.48 -11.35
N ILE A 50 -2.77 -2.78 -12.39
CA ILE A 50 -2.94 -4.11 -12.98
C ILE A 50 -2.50 -4.04 -14.45
N ASN A 51 -1.53 -4.85 -14.84
CA ASN A 51 -1.22 -5.03 -16.26
C ASN A 51 -2.27 -5.95 -16.90
N THR A 52 -3.21 -5.35 -17.62
CA THR A 52 -4.27 -6.05 -18.36
C THR A 52 -3.91 -6.31 -19.82
N SER A 53 -2.66 -6.05 -20.21
CA SER A 53 -2.15 -6.23 -21.57
C SER A 53 -1.25 -7.47 -21.70
N ASP A 54 -0.90 -7.80 -22.95
CA ASP A 54 0.06 -8.85 -23.31
C ASP A 54 1.51 -8.33 -23.41
N GLN A 55 1.73 -7.05 -23.12
CA GLN A 55 3.03 -6.38 -23.17
C GLN A 55 3.47 -5.96 -21.77
N GLU A 56 4.74 -5.58 -21.62
CA GLU A 56 5.27 -5.05 -20.36
C GLU A 56 4.63 -3.69 -20.01
N LEU A 57 4.31 -3.51 -18.72
CA LEU A 57 3.89 -2.26 -18.11
C LEU A 57 4.93 -1.88 -17.04
N SER A 58 5.58 -0.73 -17.21
CA SER A 58 6.56 -0.21 -16.28
C SER A 58 6.23 1.21 -15.85
N TYR A 59 6.54 1.53 -14.60
CA TYR A 59 6.25 2.82 -13.99
C TYR A 59 7.29 3.13 -12.90
N ILE A 60 7.47 4.42 -12.60
CA ILE A 60 8.18 4.86 -11.39
C ILE A 60 7.15 4.88 -10.26
N ALA A 61 7.52 4.34 -9.10
CA ALA A 61 6.77 4.50 -7.86
C ALA A 61 7.57 5.39 -6.92
N LEU A 62 6.91 6.39 -6.33
CA LEU A 62 7.47 7.27 -5.32
C LEU A 62 6.60 7.18 -4.08
N SER A 63 7.20 7.20 -2.90
CA SER A 63 6.51 7.27 -1.63
C SER A 63 7.18 8.32 -0.73
N THR A 64 6.42 8.85 0.22
CA THR A 64 6.98 9.70 1.29
C THR A 64 7.96 8.95 2.19
N GLU A 65 7.88 7.62 2.25
CA GLU A 65 8.79 6.76 3.03
C GLU A 65 8.89 7.14 4.53
N GLU A 66 7.77 7.57 5.11
CA GLU A 66 7.62 7.82 6.54
C GLU A 66 7.97 6.57 7.35
N PRO A 67 8.71 6.69 8.46
CA PRO A 67 9.21 5.55 9.21
C PRO A 67 8.12 4.64 9.78
N THR A 68 6.89 5.13 9.95
CA THR A 68 5.76 4.39 10.51
C THR A 68 4.56 4.48 9.60
N ASP A 69 3.90 3.35 9.33
CA ASP A 69 2.64 3.34 8.57
C ASP A 69 1.76 2.14 8.94
N VAL A 70 0.47 2.30 8.65
CA VAL A 70 -0.51 1.22 8.67
C VAL A 70 -1.10 1.10 7.28
N PHE A 71 -0.99 -0.08 6.68
CA PHE A 71 -1.53 -0.38 5.36
C PHE A 71 -2.79 -1.22 5.49
N LEU A 72 -3.85 -0.91 4.74
CA LEU A 72 -5.05 -1.74 4.68
C LEU A 72 -5.14 -2.45 3.35
N TYR A 73 -5.59 -3.71 3.35
CA TYR A 73 -5.74 -4.52 2.14
C TYR A 73 -7.18 -5.05 2.02
N PRO A 74 -8.10 -4.29 1.40
CA PRO A 74 -9.53 -4.60 1.40
C PRO A 74 -9.87 -6.02 0.90
N ASP A 75 -9.28 -6.44 -0.23
CA ASP A 75 -9.61 -7.73 -0.85
C ASP A 75 -9.29 -8.93 0.05
N SER A 76 -8.21 -8.82 0.81
CA SER A 76 -7.77 -9.91 1.69
C SER A 76 -8.21 -9.73 3.14
N GLY A 77 -8.77 -8.58 3.53
CA GLY A 77 -9.15 -8.25 4.91
C GLY A 77 -7.97 -8.15 5.90
N LYS A 78 -6.73 -8.04 5.41
CA LYS A 78 -5.54 -7.88 6.26
C LYS A 78 -5.17 -6.40 6.40
N TYR A 79 -4.44 -6.10 7.46
CA TYR A 79 -3.67 -4.86 7.58
C TYR A 79 -2.19 -5.20 7.79
N GLY A 80 -1.32 -4.27 7.41
CA GLY A 80 0.10 -4.29 7.77
C GLY A 80 0.40 -3.13 8.71
N VAL A 81 1.30 -3.33 9.66
CA VAL A 81 1.92 -2.26 10.46
C VAL A 81 3.41 -2.31 10.19
N TRP A 82 3.95 -1.16 9.82
CA TRP A 82 5.38 -0.96 9.63
C TRP A 82 5.90 0.12 10.57
N HIS A 83 7.04 -0.15 11.19
CA HIS A 83 7.93 0.85 11.77
C HIS A 83 9.37 0.50 11.43
N GLY A 84 10.18 1.44 10.98
CA GLY A 84 11.61 1.20 10.76
C GLY A 84 12.23 2.10 9.70
N SER A 85 13.54 1.92 9.51
CA SER A 85 14.30 2.64 8.50
C SER A 85 14.11 1.99 7.12
N VAL A 86 13.68 2.77 6.13
CA VAL A 86 13.61 2.26 4.74
C VAL A 86 15.00 1.89 4.20
N LYS A 87 16.08 2.46 4.76
CA LYS A 87 17.46 2.12 4.38
C LYS A 87 17.96 0.80 4.97
N ASP A 88 17.40 0.40 6.11
CA ASP A 88 17.73 -0.87 6.76
C ASP A 88 16.48 -1.49 7.39
N PRO A 89 15.65 -2.17 6.57
CA PRO A 89 14.42 -2.77 7.07
C PRO A 89 14.62 -3.95 8.03
N ALA A 90 15.86 -4.43 8.18
CA ALA A 90 16.24 -5.53 9.06
C ALA A 90 16.87 -5.03 10.37
N ALA A 91 16.90 -3.71 10.59
CA ALA A 91 17.42 -3.14 11.83
C ALA A 91 16.66 -3.73 13.04
N PRO A 92 17.33 -3.95 14.20
CA PRO A 92 16.71 -4.63 15.34
C PRO A 92 15.44 -3.96 15.90
N ASP A 93 15.26 -2.67 15.65
CA ASP A 93 14.09 -1.85 16.02
C ASP A 93 13.01 -1.81 14.94
N SER A 94 13.21 -2.46 13.79
CA SER A 94 12.20 -2.56 12.74
C SER A 94 11.07 -3.50 13.15
N PHE A 95 9.86 -3.14 12.77
CA PHE A 95 8.63 -3.83 13.10
C PHE A 95 7.78 -3.95 11.84
N LEU A 96 7.62 -5.18 11.32
CA LEU A 96 6.70 -5.48 10.22
C LEU A 96 5.77 -6.62 10.64
N VAL A 97 4.49 -6.32 10.74
CA VAL A 97 3.47 -7.32 11.06
C VAL A 97 2.32 -7.21 10.08
N PHE A 98 1.84 -8.36 9.60
CA PHE A 98 0.57 -8.45 8.89
C PHE A 98 -0.42 -9.26 9.73
N ALA A 99 -1.60 -8.72 9.95
CA ALA A 99 -2.64 -9.34 10.75
C ALA A 99 -4.04 -9.04 10.19
N ARG A 100 -5.07 -9.59 10.83
CA ARG A 100 -6.47 -9.34 10.49
C ARG A 100 -7.16 -8.74 11.71
N LYS A 101 -8.17 -7.89 11.52
CA LYS A 101 -8.80 -7.20 12.67
C LYS A 101 -9.50 -8.17 13.62
N GLU A 102 -9.99 -9.29 13.10
CA GLU A 102 -10.63 -10.37 13.87
C GLU A 102 -9.67 -11.10 14.82
N THR A 103 -8.35 -10.94 14.67
CA THR A 103 -7.36 -11.52 15.60
C THR A 103 -6.92 -10.52 16.67
N ALA A 104 -7.60 -9.37 16.79
CA ALA A 104 -7.30 -8.39 17.84
C ALA A 104 -7.54 -9.00 19.22
N VAL A 105 -6.58 -8.80 20.11
CA VAL A 105 -6.69 -9.13 21.53
C VAL A 105 -7.23 -7.94 22.32
N ASP A 106 -7.69 -8.20 23.53
CA ASP A 106 -8.08 -7.12 24.45
C ASP A 106 -6.88 -6.24 24.81
N TYR A 107 -7.14 -4.98 25.17
CA TYR A 107 -6.10 -4.03 25.55
C TYR A 107 -5.22 -4.51 26.71
N TRP A 108 -5.79 -5.26 27.66
CA TRP A 108 -5.08 -5.81 28.83
C TRP A 108 -4.70 -7.29 28.67
N ASP A 109 -4.84 -7.88 27.49
CA ASP A 109 -4.48 -9.28 27.28
C ASP A 109 -2.98 -9.52 27.59
N GLY A 110 -2.71 -10.31 28.64
CA GLY A 110 -1.35 -10.58 29.12
C GLY A 110 -0.76 -9.52 30.06
N GLU A 111 -1.50 -8.46 30.40
CA GLU A 111 -1.05 -7.34 31.24
C GLU A 111 -1.92 -7.21 32.51
N SER A 112 -1.40 -6.57 33.56
CA SER A 112 -2.15 -6.24 34.78
C SER A 112 -2.44 -4.74 34.87
N GLU A 113 -3.64 -4.38 35.36
CA GLU A 113 -4.02 -3.00 35.69
C GLU A 113 -3.09 -2.32 36.70
#